data_AF-A0A2V8V1Z7-F1
#
_entry.id   AF-A0A2V8V1Z7-F1
#
_cell.length_a   1.000
_cell.length_b   1.000
_cell.length_c   1.000
_cell.angle_alpha   90.00
_cell.angle_beta   90.00
_cell.angle_gamma   90.00
#
_symmetry.space_group_name_H-M   'P 1'
#
loop_
_entity.id
_entity.type
_entity.pdbx_description
1 polymer ?
#
loop_
_entity_poly.entity_id
_entity_poly.type
_entity_poly.pdbx_seq_one_letter_code
_entity_poly.pdbx_strand_id
1 'polypeptide(L)'
;MRSTRPQNAQTESRCWLPDLRTQRGAAAIPLLTSLERRSLLAVQTLGAVEAVWGHLNDPSPAVREQAARTLDSLLEADYIEQPALREGAASALAASLGKADSNVAPRVAALQALGAAGPRALDTTSTKALLGPDSLTTFAEQSARLHAVGQLQISGQQGAVLAVLKQLPLDAPPGMQSSAEWALGRLDPRVESMRSHSG
;
A
#
# COMPACT_ATOMS: atom_id res chain seq x y z
N MET A 1 42.82 12.02 27.18
CA MET A 1 41.95 12.63 26.16
C MET A 1 40.85 11.63 25.84
N ARG A 2 39.62 11.88 26.34
CA ARG A 2 38.47 10.97 26.16
C ARG A 2 37.80 11.25 24.84
N SER A 3 37.66 10.21 24.04
CA SER A 3 36.94 10.18 22.77
C SER A 3 35.44 10.39 23.02
N THR A 4 34.91 11.53 22.60
CA THR A 4 33.48 11.83 22.56
C THR A 4 32.89 11.25 21.28
N ARG A 5 32.26 10.08 21.38
CA ARG A 5 31.34 9.58 20.34
C ARG A 5 30.08 10.45 20.33
N PRO A 6 29.48 10.74 19.17
CA PRO A 6 28.27 11.56 19.11
C PRO A 6 27.05 10.77 19.58
N GLN A 7 26.39 11.23 20.64
CA GLN A 7 25.11 10.73 21.16
C GLN A 7 23.88 11.30 20.43
N ASN A 8 24.06 12.10 19.36
CA ASN A 8 22.97 12.90 18.79
C ASN A 8 22.04 12.21 17.79
N ALA A 9 22.38 11.02 17.27
CA ALA A 9 21.55 10.37 16.25
C ALA A 9 20.23 9.79 16.81
N GLN A 10 20.11 9.59 18.13
CA GLN A 10 18.91 9.00 18.74
C GLN A 10 17.85 10.03 19.18
N THR A 11 18.25 11.30 19.34
CA THR A 11 17.33 12.36 19.79
C THR A 11 16.48 12.92 18.65
N GLU A 12 17.05 12.98 17.44
CA GLU A 12 16.35 13.50 16.26
C GLU A 12 15.19 12.59 15.83
N SER A 13 15.34 11.27 15.94
CA SER A 13 14.27 10.31 15.58
C SER A 13 13.04 10.39 16.49
N ARG A 14 13.13 11.04 17.65
CA ARG A 14 12.02 11.13 18.63
C ARG A 14 11.08 12.33 18.42
N CYS A 15 11.50 13.39 17.72
CA CYS A 15 10.68 14.61 17.66
C CYS A 15 9.53 14.54 16.64
N TRP A 16 9.51 13.56 15.74
CA TRP A 16 8.67 13.61 14.53
C TRP A 16 7.30 12.96 14.72
N LEU A 17 7.18 12.00 15.64
CA LEU A 17 5.95 11.26 15.92
C LEU A 17 4.84 12.12 16.53
N PRO A 18 5.12 12.93 17.59
CA PRO A 18 4.13 13.87 18.12
C PRO A 18 3.70 14.91 17.07
N ASP A 19 4.65 15.40 16.28
CA ASP A 19 4.40 16.39 15.23
C ASP A 19 3.54 15.79 14.11
N LEU A 20 3.82 14.55 13.67
CA LEU A 20 3.02 13.89 12.65
C LEU A 20 1.58 13.65 13.11
N ARG A 21 1.35 13.39 14.40
CA ARG A 21 -0.01 13.20 14.94
C ARG A 21 -0.82 14.49 14.98
N THR A 22 -0.17 15.65 15.01
CA THR A 22 -0.81 16.94 15.24
C THR A 22 -0.88 17.81 13.98
N GLN A 23 0.14 17.75 13.13
CA GLN A 23 0.18 18.50 11.87
C GLN A 23 -0.84 17.96 10.88
N ARG A 24 -1.36 18.84 10.01
CA ARG A 24 -2.34 18.52 8.95
C ARG A 24 -2.01 19.31 7.68
N GLY A 25 -2.59 18.91 6.56
CA GLY A 25 -2.37 19.60 5.29
C GLY A 25 -0.89 19.57 4.84
N ALA A 26 -0.45 20.61 4.14
CA ALA A 26 0.86 20.63 3.49
C ALA A 26 2.06 20.42 4.44
N ALA A 27 1.93 20.80 5.72
CA ALA A 27 2.97 20.61 6.72
C ALA A 27 3.23 19.12 7.06
N ALA A 28 2.24 18.25 6.88
CA ALA A 28 2.39 16.82 7.12
C ALA A 28 3.24 16.12 6.04
N ILE A 29 3.31 16.67 4.81
CA ILE A 29 3.97 16.02 3.67
C ILE A 29 5.46 15.77 3.94
N PRO A 30 6.29 16.75 4.36
CA PRO A 30 7.70 16.50 4.67
C PRO A 30 7.92 15.46 5.77
N LEU A 31 7.03 15.39 6.76
CA LEU A 31 7.10 14.40 7.84
C LEU A 31 6.82 12.98 7.30
N LEU A 32 5.79 12.83 6.48
CA LEU A 32 5.45 11.57 5.82
C LEU A 32 6.58 11.11 4.88
N THR A 33 7.10 12.00 4.02
CA THR A 33 8.24 11.70 3.13
C THR A 33 9.49 11.30 3.90
N SER A 34 9.71 11.87 5.09
CA SER A 34 10.83 11.51 5.94
C SER A 34 10.70 10.11 6.54
N LEU A 35 9.49 9.71 6.93
CA LEU A 35 9.19 8.34 7.35
C LEU A 35 9.35 7.35 6.20
N GLU A 36 8.85 7.68 5.01
CA GLU A 36 8.99 6.88 3.80
C GLU A 36 10.47 6.55 3.52
N ARG A 37 11.33 7.58 3.51
CA ARG A 37 12.79 7.42 3.30
C ARG A 37 13.49 6.58 4.38
N ARG A 38 12.87 6.45 5.55
CA ARG A 38 13.42 5.72 6.71
C ARG A 38 12.48 4.59 7.13
N SER A 39 11.78 3.99 6.18
CA SER A 39 10.70 3.03 6.42
C SER A 39 11.12 1.88 7.34
N LEU A 40 12.32 1.34 7.16
CA LEU A 40 12.87 0.27 8.00
C LEU A 40 13.03 0.67 9.47
N LEU A 41 13.39 1.92 9.77
CA LEU A 41 13.45 2.40 11.16
C LEU A 41 12.05 2.75 11.68
N ALA A 42 11.22 3.35 10.82
CA ALA A 42 9.89 3.79 11.17
C ALA A 42 8.98 2.60 11.52
N VAL A 43 9.03 1.50 10.77
CA VAL A 43 8.20 0.30 11.03
C VAL A 43 8.54 -0.40 12.36
N GLN A 44 9.78 -0.22 12.84
CA GLN A 44 10.25 -0.74 14.14
C GLN A 44 9.93 0.22 15.30
N THR A 45 9.40 1.41 15.00
CA THR A 45 9.09 2.42 16.01
C THR A 45 7.62 2.35 16.40
N LEU A 46 7.38 2.06 17.69
CA LEU A 46 6.03 1.93 18.25
C LEU A 46 5.17 3.17 17.94
N GLY A 47 4.00 2.95 17.34
CA GLY A 47 3.03 4.02 17.07
C GLY A 47 3.31 4.86 15.83
N ALA A 48 4.33 4.54 15.02
CA ALA A 48 4.68 5.28 13.82
C ALA A 48 3.76 4.98 12.65
N VAL A 49 3.40 3.72 12.44
CA VAL A 49 2.48 3.32 11.36
C VAL A 49 1.07 3.86 11.64
N GLU A 50 0.62 3.80 12.88
CA GLU A 50 -0.67 4.30 13.33
C GLU A 50 -0.77 5.83 13.20
N ALA A 51 0.34 6.54 13.37
CA ALA A 51 0.39 7.99 13.14
C ALA A 51 0.15 8.35 11.66
N VAL A 52 0.46 7.46 10.72
CA VAL A 52 0.21 7.66 9.29
C VAL A 52 -1.27 7.43 8.94
N TRP A 53 -1.97 6.50 9.61
CA TRP A 53 -3.38 6.19 9.32
C TRP A 53 -4.29 7.41 9.38
N GLY A 54 -4.04 8.31 10.33
CA GLY A 54 -4.80 9.55 10.50
C GLY A 54 -4.76 10.46 9.27
N HIS A 55 -3.73 10.36 8.42
CA HIS A 55 -3.51 11.20 7.24
C HIS A 55 -4.19 10.67 5.98
N LEU A 56 -4.58 9.39 5.95
CA LEU A 56 -5.45 8.85 4.89
C LEU A 56 -6.84 9.54 4.87
N ASN A 57 -7.18 10.23 5.96
CA ASN A 57 -8.42 10.97 6.11
C ASN A 57 -8.25 12.49 6.02
N ASP A 58 -7.05 13.00 5.74
CA ASP A 58 -6.81 14.44 5.60
C ASP A 58 -7.67 15.03 4.46
N PRO A 59 -8.18 16.27 4.57
CA PRO A 59 -8.94 16.90 3.49
C PRO A 59 -8.13 17.11 2.21
N SER A 60 -6.80 17.24 2.29
CA SER A 60 -5.93 17.42 1.14
C SER A 60 -5.68 16.08 0.42
N PRO A 61 -5.99 15.96 -0.89
CA PRO A 61 -5.67 14.75 -1.65
C PRO A 61 -4.16 14.48 -1.68
N ALA A 62 -3.31 15.51 -1.76
CA ALA A 62 -1.86 15.33 -1.75
C ALA A 62 -1.35 14.69 -0.46
N VAL A 63 -1.96 15.02 0.69
CA VAL A 63 -1.61 14.39 1.98
C VAL A 63 -2.07 12.94 2.02
N ARG A 64 -3.29 12.65 1.54
CA ARG A 64 -3.79 11.27 1.46
C ARG A 64 -2.92 10.39 0.57
N GLU A 65 -2.53 10.89 -0.60
CA GLU A 65 -1.62 10.20 -1.51
C GLU A 65 -0.27 9.92 -0.84
N GLN A 66 0.35 10.95 -0.24
CA GLN A 66 1.63 10.78 0.43
C GLN A 66 1.53 9.82 1.61
N ALA A 67 0.43 9.84 2.37
CA ALA A 67 0.19 8.90 3.47
C ALA A 67 0.08 7.45 2.97
N ALA A 68 -0.63 7.22 1.86
CA ALA A 68 -0.71 5.90 1.24
C ALA A 68 0.64 5.40 0.74
N ARG A 69 1.43 6.24 0.04
CA ARG A 69 2.81 5.90 -0.39
C ARG A 69 3.73 5.60 0.79
N THR A 70 3.58 6.34 1.88
CA THR A 70 4.34 6.11 3.10
C THR A 70 3.99 4.76 3.71
N LEU A 71 2.70 4.41 3.78
CA LEU A 71 2.27 3.08 4.25
C LEU A 71 2.78 1.95 3.36
N ASP A 72 2.74 2.11 2.04
CA ASP A 72 3.32 1.15 1.10
C ASP A 72 4.79 0.85 1.45
N SER A 73 5.61 1.90 1.60
CA SER A 73 7.02 1.77 1.97
C SER A 73 7.23 1.14 3.35
N LEU A 74 6.34 1.40 4.31
CA LEU A 74 6.39 0.81 5.65
C LEU A 74 6.03 -0.67 5.63
N LEU A 75 5.03 -1.07 4.84
CA LEU A 75 4.59 -2.45 4.68
C LEU A 75 5.64 -3.29 3.94
N GLU A 76 6.28 -2.73 2.92
CA GLU A 76 7.41 -3.37 2.24
C GLU A 76 8.64 -3.51 3.16
N ALA A 77 8.86 -2.56 4.06
CA ALA A 77 9.94 -2.62 5.03
C ALA A 77 9.65 -3.54 6.24
N ASP A 78 8.40 -3.96 6.44
CA ASP A 78 7.97 -4.88 7.50
C ASP A 78 8.36 -6.34 7.19
N TYR A 79 9.66 -6.63 7.30
CA TYR A 79 10.23 -7.94 6.99
C TYR A 79 9.81 -9.06 7.96
N ILE A 80 9.30 -8.71 9.14
CA ILE A 80 8.78 -9.65 10.14
C ILE A 80 7.28 -9.94 9.97
N GLU A 81 6.63 -9.30 9.00
CA GLU A 81 5.22 -9.48 8.65
C GLU A 81 4.26 -9.39 9.85
N GLN A 82 4.35 -8.29 10.61
CA GLN A 82 3.53 -8.07 11.81
C GLN A 82 2.03 -8.10 11.46
N PRO A 83 1.26 -9.10 11.93
CA PRO A 83 -0.14 -9.28 11.51
C PRO A 83 -1.01 -8.06 11.86
N ALA A 84 -0.94 -7.59 13.10
CA ALA A 84 -1.75 -6.46 13.56
C ALA A 84 -1.46 -5.16 12.78
N LEU A 85 -0.21 -4.94 12.38
CA LEU A 85 0.21 -3.79 11.59
C LEU A 85 -0.38 -3.88 10.18
N ARG A 86 -0.24 -5.04 9.53
CA ARG A 86 -0.71 -5.29 8.16
C ARG A 86 -2.23 -5.24 8.06
N GLU A 87 -2.94 -5.85 9.02
CA GLU A 87 -4.40 -5.79 9.11
C GLU A 87 -4.90 -4.37 9.37
N GLY A 88 -4.27 -3.64 10.31
CA GLY A 88 -4.61 -2.25 10.60
C GLY A 88 -4.40 -1.33 9.40
N ALA A 89 -3.27 -1.49 8.70
CA ALA A 89 -2.98 -0.75 7.48
C ALA A 89 -3.96 -1.10 6.36
N ALA A 90 -4.25 -2.38 6.12
CA ALA A 90 -5.21 -2.82 5.12
C ALA A 90 -6.62 -2.26 5.39
N SER A 91 -7.06 -2.27 6.65
CA SER A 91 -8.34 -1.69 7.07
C SER A 91 -8.39 -0.18 6.84
N ALA A 92 -7.34 0.55 7.23
CA ALA A 92 -7.27 1.99 7.04
C ALA A 92 -7.23 2.39 5.55
N LEU A 93 -6.48 1.66 4.72
CA LEU A 93 -6.41 1.85 3.28
C LEU A 93 -7.76 1.54 2.61
N ALA A 94 -8.38 0.43 2.97
CA ALA A 94 -9.71 0.06 2.49
C ALA A 94 -10.76 1.13 2.80
N ALA A 95 -10.76 1.67 4.03
CA ALA A 95 -11.63 2.76 4.42
C ALA A 95 -11.39 4.04 3.59
N SER A 96 -10.13 4.32 3.23
CA SER A 96 -9.79 5.48 2.40
C SER A 96 -10.30 5.36 0.96
N LEU A 97 -10.34 4.14 0.40
CA LEU A 97 -10.85 3.85 -0.94
C LEU A 97 -12.37 4.04 -1.07
N GLY A 98 -13.11 3.98 0.03
CA GLY A 98 -14.55 4.25 0.06
C GLY A 98 -14.90 5.72 -0.19
N LYS A 99 -13.91 6.62 -0.23
CA LYS A 99 -14.13 8.05 -0.48
C LYS A 99 -14.21 8.34 -1.97
N ALA A 100 -15.27 9.02 -2.37
CA ALA A 100 -15.36 9.67 -3.66
C ALA A 100 -14.40 10.86 -3.67
N ASP A 101 -13.45 10.85 -4.60
CA ASP A 101 -12.49 11.92 -4.79
C ASP A 101 -12.44 12.27 -6.28
N SER A 102 -12.37 13.56 -6.58
CA SER A 102 -12.11 14.04 -7.94
C SER A 102 -10.66 13.79 -8.36
N ASN A 103 -9.74 13.68 -7.38
CA ASN A 103 -8.35 13.31 -7.62
C ASN A 103 -8.19 11.80 -7.47
N VAL A 104 -7.64 11.19 -8.52
CA VAL A 104 -7.44 9.74 -8.62
C VAL A 104 -6.15 9.28 -7.92
N ALA A 105 -5.16 10.16 -7.75
CA ALA A 105 -3.84 9.80 -7.24
C ALA A 105 -3.86 9.15 -5.83
N PRO A 106 -4.66 9.64 -4.85
CA PRO A 106 -4.74 9.00 -3.54
C PRO A 106 -5.32 7.58 -3.61
N ARG A 107 -6.30 7.34 -4.50
CA ARG A 107 -6.91 6.02 -4.69
C ARG A 107 -5.93 5.04 -5.31
N VAL A 108 -5.17 5.49 -6.31
CA VAL A 108 -4.09 4.70 -6.93
C VAL A 108 -3.04 4.30 -5.90
N ALA A 109 -2.54 5.27 -5.11
CA ALA A 109 -1.57 4.99 -4.06
C ALA A 109 -2.12 4.06 -2.97
N ALA A 110 -3.38 4.23 -2.58
CA ALA A 110 -4.02 3.36 -1.60
C ALA A 110 -4.23 1.92 -2.10
N LEU A 111 -4.54 1.74 -3.39
CA LEU A 111 -4.61 0.42 -4.02
C LEU A 111 -3.24 -0.27 -4.04
N GLN A 112 -2.17 0.45 -4.39
CA GLN A 112 -0.81 -0.07 -4.37
C GLN A 112 -0.41 -0.53 -2.96
N ALA A 113 -0.58 0.36 -1.97
CA ALA A 113 -0.28 0.06 -0.57
C ALA A 113 -1.10 -1.11 -0.01
N LEU A 114 -2.35 -1.27 -0.46
CA LEU A 114 -3.20 -2.38 -0.04
C LEU A 114 -2.63 -3.72 -0.51
N GLY A 115 -2.00 -3.74 -1.69
CA GLY A 115 -1.26 -4.91 -2.17
C GLY A 115 -0.13 -5.31 -1.22
N ALA A 116 0.67 -4.34 -0.78
CA ALA A 116 1.84 -4.55 0.08
C ALA A 116 1.48 -5.09 1.47
N ALA A 117 0.23 -4.92 1.92
CA ALA A 117 -0.26 -5.52 3.17
C ALA A 117 -0.20 -7.05 3.15
N GLY A 118 -0.26 -7.66 1.96
CA GLY A 118 -0.09 -9.10 1.76
C GLY A 118 -1.36 -9.91 2.02
N PRO A 119 -1.38 -11.20 1.60
CA PRO A 119 -2.59 -12.03 1.58
C PRO A 119 -3.18 -12.29 2.97
N ARG A 120 -2.35 -12.31 4.01
CA ARG A 120 -2.78 -12.56 5.40
C ARG A 120 -3.57 -11.40 6.00
N ALA A 121 -3.48 -10.19 5.44
CA ALA A 121 -4.23 -9.04 5.92
C ALA A 121 -5.69 -9.02 5.44
N LEU A 122 -6.09 -9.98 4.59
CA LEU A 122 -7.42 -10.04 3.95
C LEU A 122 -8.41 -10.95 4.67
N ASP A 123 -8.67 -10.70 5.95
CA ASP A 123 -9.79 -11.37 6.65
C ASP A 123 -11.11 -10.59 6.55
N THR A 124 -11.10 -9.38 5.98
CA THR A 124 -12.30 -8.56 5.86
C THR A 124 -12.97 -8.76 4.50
N THR A 125 -14.18 -9.31 4.48
CA THR A 125 -15.07 -9.40 3.30
C THR A 125 -15.14 -8.09 2.48
N SER A 126 -14.91 -6.95 3.13
CA SER A 126 -14.88 -5.60 2.58
C SER A 126 -13.74 -5.33 1.57
N THR A 127 -12.52 -5.86 1.76
CA THR A 127 -11.39 -5.60 0.85
C THR A 127 -11.56 -6.29 -0.50
N LYS A 128 -12.17 -7.49 -0.52
CA LYS A 128 -12.55 -8.17 -1.77
C LYS A 128 -13.63 -7.41 -2.54
N ALA A 129 -14.60 -6.84 -1.83
CA ALA A 129 -15.65 -6.02 -2.44
C ALA A 129 -15.11 -4.71 -3.02
N LEU A 130 -14.14 -4.08 -2.34
CA LEU A 130 -13.45 -2.87 -2.80
C LEU A 130 -12.56 -3.09 -4.03
N LEU A 131 -12.06 -4.31 -4.24
CA LEU A 131 -11.30 -4.71 -5.42
C LEU A 131 -12.20 -5.30 -6.54
N GLY A 132 -13.51 -5.02 -6.51
CA GLY A 132 -14.43 -5.33 -7.60
C GLY A 132 -14.18 -4.48 -8.86
N PRO A 133 -14.55 -4.97 -10.05
CA PRO A 133 -14.29 -4.29 -11.33
C PRO A 133 -15.12 -3.01 -11.56
N ASP A 134 -16.22 -2.80 -10.83
CA ASP A 134 -17.28 -1.88 -11.24
C ASP A 134 -17.13 -0.42 -10.77
N SER A 135 -16.07 -0.07 -10.04
CA SER A 135 -15.93 1.28 -9.45
C SER A 135 -14.74 2.11 -9.93
N LEU A 136 -13.92 1.60 -10.86
CA LEU A 136 -12.68 2.26 -11.27
C LEU A 136 -12.83 2.95 -12.62
N THR A 137 -12.45 4.23 -12.65
CA THR A 137 -12.76 5.13 -13.76
C THR A 137 -11.59 5.38 -14.70
N THR A 138 -10.38 4.99 -14.29
CA THR A 138 -9.14 5.27 -15.04
C THR A 138 -8.25 4.03 -15.21
N PHE A 139 -7.42 4.06 -16.25
CA PHE A 139 -6.41 3.02 -16.47
C PHE A 139 -5.41 2.91 -15.31
N ALA A 140 -5.08 4.02 -14.64
CA ALA A 140 -4.17 4.03 -13.50
C ALA A 140 -4.75 3.29 -12.28
N GLU A 141 -6.01 3.55 -11.94
CA GLU A 141 -6.69 2.83 -10.86
C GLU A 141 -6.79 1.33 -11.17
N GLN A 142 -7.20 1.00 -12.39
CA GLN A 142 -7.35 -0.40 -12.78
C GLN A 142 -6.00 -1.14 -12.78
N SER A 143 -4.91 -0.50 -13.20
CA SER A 143 -3.56 -1.09 -13.12
C SER A 143 -3.11 -1.30 -11.67
N ALA A 144 -3.35 -0.31 -10.79
CA ALA A 144 -3.06 -0.44 -9.36
C ALA A 144 -3.88 -1.55 -8.70
N ARG A 145 -5.17 -1.67 -9.06
CA ARG A 145 -6.04 -2.77 -8.61
C ARG A 145 -5.50 -4.13 -9.06
N LEU A 146 -5.08 -4.27 -10.31
CA LEU A 146 -4.50 -5.52 -10.82
C LEU A 146 -3.25 -5.91 -10.03
N HIS A 147 -2.36 -4.96 -9.76
CA HIS A 147 -1.23 -5.18 -8.86
C HIS A 147 -1.66 -5.61 -7.46
N ALA A 148 -2.63 -4.92 -6.85
CA ALA A 148 -3.14 -5.28 -5.53
C ALA A 148 -3.68 -6.71 -5.52
N VAL A 149 -4.51 -7.08 -6.50
CA VAL A 149 -5.08 -8.43 -6.64
C VAL A 149 -4.00 -9.51 -6.72
N GLY A 150 -2.93 -9.28 -7.48
CA GLY A 150 -1.83 -10.23 -7.60
C GLY A 150 -0.95 -10.29 -6.35
N GLN A 151 -0.64 -9.17 -5.69
CA GLN A 151 0.14 -9.17 -4.44
C GLN A 151 -0.62 -9.91 -3.33
N LEU A 152 -1.92 -9.66 -3.25
CA LEU A 152 -2.83 -10.24 -2.28
C LEU A 152 -3.28 -11.68 -2.59
N GLN A 153 -2.93 -12.21 -3.76
CA GLN A 153 -3.28 -13.57 -4.21
C GLN A 153 -4.77 -13.91 -4.04
N ILE A 154 -5.66 -12.98 -4.43
CA ILE A 154 -7.11 -13.16 -4.24
C ILE A 154 -7.63 -14.29 -5.13
N SER A 155 -7.88 -15.46 -4.54
CA SER A 155 -8.44 -16.62 -5.22
C SER A 155 -9.75 -16.30 -5.95
N GLY A 156 -9.93 -16.89 -7.13
CA GLY A 156 -11.14 -16.72 -7.95
C GLY A 156 -11.14 -15.47 -8.86
N GLN A 157 -10.17 -14.58 -8.74
CA GLN A 157 -10.08 -13.38 -9.62
C GLN A 157 -9.41 -13.65 -10.98
N GLN A 158 -8.84 -14.84 -11.20
CA GLN A 158 -8.12 -15.17 -12.44
C GLN A 158 -8.98 -14.96 -13.70
N GLY A 159 -10.24 -15.40 -13.67
CA GLY A 159 -11.17 -15.21 -14.79
C GLY A 159 -11.45 -13.74 -15.07
N ALA A 160 -11.59 -12.92 -14.03
CA ALA A 160 -11.82 -11.48 -14.16
C ALA A 160 -10.58 -10.75 -14.71
N VAL A 161 -9.38 -11.11 -14.24
CA VAL A 161 -8.12 -10.54 -14.77
C VAL A 161 -7.91 -10.93 -16.24
N LEU A 162 -8.20 -12.18 -16.61
CA LEU A 162 -8.11 -12.62 -17.99
C LEU A 162 -9.12 -11.90 -18.89
N ALA A 163 -10.32 -11.62 -18.39
CA ALA A 163 -11.32 -10.84 -19.12
C ALA A 163 -10.81 -9.41 -19.42
N VAL A 164 -10.14 -8.76 -18.46
CA VAL A 164 -9.53 -7.44 -18.65
C VAL A 164 -8.48 -7.47 -19.76
N LEU A 165 -7.59 -8.46 -19.78
CA LEU A 165 -6.59 -8.59 -20.87
C LEU A 165 -7.23 -8.79 -22.24
N LYS A 166 -8.29 -9.60 -22.32
CA LYS A 166 -9.00 -9.86 -23.58
C LYS A 166 -9.78 -8.64 -24.09
N GLN A 167 -10.21 -7.77 -23.18
CA GLN A 167 -11.00 -6.57 -23.48
C GLN A 167 -10.14 -5.31 -23.48
N LEU A 168 -8.81 -5.45 -23.44
CA LEU A 168 -7.91 -4.32 -23.36
C LEU A 168 -8.04 -3.42 -24.60
N PRO A 169 -8.37 -2.13 -24.44
CA PRO A 169 -8.41 -1.20 -25.56
C PRO A 169 -7.04 -1.06 -26.24
N LEU A 170 -7.02 -0.76 -27.54
CA LEU A 170 -5.77 -0.57 -28.30
C LEU A 170 -4.96 0.63 -27.81
N ASP A 171 -5.61 1.62 -27.20
CA ASP A 171 -5.02 2.83 -26.62
C ASP A 171 -4.66 2.66 -25.13
N ALA A 172 -4.85 1.46 -24.56
CA ALA A 172 -4.47 1.21 -23.18
C ALA A 172 -2.94 1.35 -22.99
N PRO A 173 -2.49 1.97 -21.89
CA PRO A 173 -1.06 2.09 -21.63
C PRO A 173 -0.42 0.71 -21.39
N PRO A 174 0.85 0.50 -21.77
CA PRO A 174 1.55 -0.77 -21.57
C PRO A 174 1.51 -1.27 -20.11
N GLY A 175 1.52 -0.33 -19.15
CA GLY A 175 1.41 -0.65 -17.73
C GLY A 175 0.18 -1.47 -17.38
N MET A 176 -0.96 -1.27 -18.06
CA MET A 176 -2.17 -2.05 -17.79
C MET A 176 -2.02 -3.51 -18.18
N GLN A 177 -1.43 -3.77 -19.35
CA GLN A 177 -1.14 -5.13 -19.80
C GLN A 177 -0.16 -5.81 -18.83
N SER A 178 0.96 -5.12 -18.51
CA SER A 178 1.97 -5.65 -17.60
C SER A 178 1.40 -5.96 -16.21
N SER A 179 0.55 -5.09 -15.66
CA SER A 179 -0.09 -5.33 -14.36
C SER A 179 -1.03 -6.54 -14.37
N ALA A 180 -1.79 -6.74 -15.45
CA ALA A 180 -2.68 -7.88 -15.56
C ALA A 180 -1.92 -9.20 -15.76
N GLU A 181 -0.89 -9.22 -16.60
CA GLU A 181 -0.01 -10.38 -16.79
C GLU A 181 0.70 -10.76 -15.49
N TRP A 182 1.24 -9.76 -14.79
CA TRP A 182 1.88 -9.94 -13.50
C TRP A 182 0.91 -10.51 -12.46
N ALA A 183 -0.33 -10.01 -12.42
CA ALA A 183 -1.36 -10.52 -11.51
C ALA A 183 -1.74 -11.98 -11.83
N LEU A 184 -1.89 -12.33 -13.11
CA LEU A 184 -2.14 -13.72 -13.52
C LEU A 184 -1.02 -14.66 -13.09
N GLY A 185 0.24 -14.25 -13.27
CA GLY A 185 1.39 -15.06 -12.87
C GLY A 185 1.42 -15.39 -11.38
N ARG A 186 0.83 -14.54 -10.53
CA ARG A 186 0.74 -14.77 -9.08
C ARG A 186 -0.52 -15.49 -8.62
N LEU A 187 -1.56 -15.49 -9.47
CA LEU A 187 -2.79 -16.24 -9.22
C LEU A 187 -2.74 -17.66 -9.80
N ASP A 188 -1.72 -18.01 -10.59
CA ASP A 188 -1.59 -19.34 -11.19
C ASP A 188 -1.12 -20.39 -10.15
N PRO A 189 -1.95 -21.39 -9.81
CA PRO A 189 -1.60 -22.44 -8.85
C PRO A 189 -0.45 -23.36 -9.33
N ARG A 190 -0.12 -23.36 -10.63
CA ARG A 190 0.97 -24.21 -11.17
C ARG A 190 2.35 -23.75 -10.72
N VAL A 191 2.52 -22.47 -10.38
CA VAL A 191 3.77 -21.94 -9.84
C VAL A 191 4.02 -22.42 -8.39
N GLU A 192 2.94 -22.63 -7.62
CA GLU A 192 3.00 -23.12 -6.24
C GLU A 192 3.37 -24.62 -6.18
N SER A 193 2.87 -25.44 -7.13
CA SER A 193 3.14 -26.89 -7.13
C SER A 193 4.59 -27.24 -7.46
N MET A 194 5.36 -26.36 -8.11
CA MET A 194 6.80 -26.57 -8.34
C MET A 194 7.65 -26.24 -7.10
N ARG A 195 7.17 -25.37 -6.21
CA ARG A 195 7.88 -25.02 -4.96
C ARG A 195 7.70 -26.07 -3.86
N SER A 196 6.58 -26.80 -3.85
CA SER A 196 6.31 -27.85 -2.85
C SER A 196 6.98 -29.20 -3.13
N HIS A 197 7.55 -29.41 -4.32
CA HIS A 197 8.24 -30.65 -4.70
C HIS A 197 9.78 -30.55 -4.65
N SER A 198 10.32 -29.49 -4.04
CA SER A 198 11.77 -29.29 -3.84
C SER A 198 12.18 -29.32 -2.35
N GLY A 199 11.35 -29.89 -1.48
CA GLY A 199 11.63 -30.09 -0.05
C GLY A 199 11.84 -31.55 0.30
#